data_AF-A0A838D539-F1
#
_entry.id   AF-A0A838D539-F1
#
_cell.length_a   1.000
_cell.length_b   1.000
_cell.length_c   1.000
_cell.angle_alpha   90.00
_cell.angle_beta   90.00
_cell.angle_gamma   90.00
#
_symmetry.space_group_name_H-M   'P 1'
#
loop_
_entity.id
_entity.type
_entity.pdbx_description
1 polymer ?
#
loop_
_entity_poly.entity_id
_entity_poly.type
_entity_poly.pdbx_seq_one_letter_code
_entity_poly.pdbx_strand_id
1 'polypeptide(L)'
;MPAPAGDLAYAVRRSTRARRVRVTVDARGGVEVVLPSRAPERAAVHALVELRPWIDRRLAEADAVRERLAARAGTVPYLGETLRLAAQAGRTRVHRRGDVLRVPAGDARPALERWYRRAARAETAHRLDAAVAALDTAYTRLTIRDQRTRWGS
;
A
#
# COMPACT_ATOMS: atom_id res chain seq x y z
N MET A 1 -16.79 20.83 1.79
CA MET A 1 -17.38 20.78 3.15
C MET A 1 -17.90 19.38 3.39
N PRO A 2 -17.57 18.73 4.52
CA PRO A 2 -18.20 17.47 4.87
C PRO A 2 -19.67 17.73 5.23
N ALA A 3 -20.59 16.96 4.68
CA ALA A 3 -22.00 17.00 5.06
C ALA A 3 -22.29 15.80 5.98
N PRO A 4 -23.08 15.93 7.06
CA PRO A 4 -23.47 14.79 7.87
C PRO A 4 -24.74 14.14 7.29
N ALA A 5 -24.70 12.82 7.12
CA ALA A 5 -25.87 11.97 6.85
C ALA A 5 -25.83 10.90 7.93
N GLY A 6 -26.29 11.28 9.14
CA GLY A 6 -26.02 10.54 10.37
C GLY A 6 -24.57 10.67 10.84
N ASP A 7 -24.11 9.71 11.67
CA ASP A 7 -22.74 9.63 12.24
C ASP A 7 -21.60 9.47 11.21
N LEU A 8 -21.90 9.51 9.91
CA LEU A 8 -20.91 9.31 8.85
C LEU A 8 -20.46 10.66 8.26
N ALA A 9 -19.19 11.01 8.44
CA ALA A 9 -18.57 12.13 7.75
C ALA A 9 -18.24 11.75 6.29
N TYR A 10 -18.72 12.54 5.33
CA TYR A 10 -18.39 12.36 3.91
C TYR A 10 -18.18 13.69 3.19
N ALA A 11 -17.36 13.68 2.14
CA ALA A 11 -17.18 14.81 1.24
C ALA A 11 -18.07 14.67 0.00
N VAL A 12 -18.65 15.77 -0.46
CA VAL A 12 -19.37 15.82 -1.74
C VAL A 12 -18.54 16.54 -2.78
N ARG A 13 -18.41 15.94 -3.95
CA ARG A 13 -17.75 16.54 -5.11
C ARG A 13 -18.65 16.52 -6.33
N ARG A 14 -18.83 17.67 -6.99
CA ARG A 14 -19.55 17.75 -8.27
C ARG A 14 -18.61 17.50 -9.45
N SER A 15 -19.08 16.79 -10.47
CA SER A 15 -18.29 16.45 -11.66
C SER A 15 -19.13 16.52 -12.93
N THR A 16 -18.66 17.28 -13.91
CA THR A 16 -19.24 17.37 -15.28
C THR A 16 -19.05 16.09 -16.09
N ARG A 17 -18.09 15.24 -15.70
CA ARG A 17 -17.83 13.94 -16.33
C ARG A 17 -18.66 12.81 -15.73
N ALA A 18 -19.17 12.97 -14.52
CA ALA A 18 -20.00 11.95 -13.88
C ALA A 18 -21.37 11.87 -14.58
N ARG A 19 -21.78 10.66 -14.94
CA ARG A 19 -23.11 10.36 -15.51
C ARG A 19 -24.09 9.79 -14.49
N ARG A 20 -23.57 9.30 -13.37
CA ARG A 20 -24.31 8.72 -12.24
C ARG A 20 -23.63 9.09 -10.93
N VAL A 21 -24.37 9.03 -9.83
CA VAL A 21 -23.80 9.17 -8.48
C VAL A 21 -22.83 8.02 -8.22
N ARG A 22 -21.69 8.32 -7.60
CA ARG A 22 -20.71 7.32 -7.18
C ARG A 22 -20.29 7.58 -5.76
N VAL A 23 -20.11 6.52 -4.98
CA VAL A 23 -19.54 6.60 -3.63
C VAL A 23 -18.19 5.89 -3.67
N THR A 24 -17.18 6.53 -3.10
CA THR A 24 -15.82 6.01 -3.00
C THR A 24 -15.40 6.03 -1.53
N VAL A 25 -14.73 4.97 -1.09
CA VAL A 25 -14.05 4.92 0.21
C VAL A 25 -12.57 4.79 -0.06
N ASP A 26 -11.76 5.71 0.45
CA ASP A 26 -10.31 5.67 0.28
C ASP A 26 -9.62 4.79 1.34
N ALA A 27 -8.34 4.51 1.14
CA ALA A 27 -7.56 3.67 2.03
C ALA A 27 -7.30 4.29 3.43
N ARG A 28 -7.63 5.56 3.64
CA ARG A 28 -7.58 6.25 4.93
C ARG A 28 -8.96 6.26 5.63
N GLY A 29 -9.99 5.70 5.00
CA GLY A 29 -11.36 5.69 5.53
C GLY A 29 -12.16 6.93 5.16
N GLY A 30 -11.69 7.76 4.22
CA GLY A 30 -12.45 8.90 3.73
C GLY A 30 -13.56 8.47 2.77
N VAL A 31 -14.79 8.93 3.01
CA VAL A 31 -15.94 8.70 2.12
C VAL A 31 -16.15 9.92 1.21
N GLU A 32 -16.12 9.72 -0.10
CA GLU A 32 -16.44 10.74 -1.11
C GLU A 32 -17.68 10.34 -1.93
N VAL A 33 -18.65 11.25 -2.04
CA VAL A 33 -19.78 11.14 -2.96
C VAL A 33 -19.58 12.06 -4.15
N VAL A 34 -19.51 11.46 -5.33
CA VAL A 34 -19.36 12.19 -6.61
C VAL A 34 -20.73 12.33 -7.27
N LEU A 35 -21.19 13.58 -7.38
CA LEU A 35 -22.45 13.93 -8.03
C LEU A 35 -22.25 14.45 -9.46
N PRO A 36 -23.08 14.03 -10.43
CA PRO A 36 -23.23 14.75 -11.69
C PRO A 36 -23.60 16.23 -11.47
N SER A 37 -23.19 17.13 -12.36
CA SER A 37 -23.39 18.58 -12.18
C SER A 37 -24.84 18.98 -11.87
N ARG A 38 -25.81 18.34 -12.55
CA ARG A 38 -27.25 18.60 -12.39
C ARG A 38 -27.95 17.71 -11.37
N ALA A 39 -27.24 16.77 -10.73
CA ALA A 39 -27.86 15.91 -9.73
C ALA A 39 -28.17 16.71 -8.46
N PRO A 40 -29.36 16.55 -7.87
CA PRO A 40 -29.71 17.24 -6.64
C PRO A 40 -28.93 16.65 -5.47
N GLU A 41 -28.68 17.45 -4.44
CA GLU A 41 -27.89 17.04 -3.27
C GLU A 41 -28.51 15.86 -2.50
N ARG A 42 -29.85 15.78 -2.48
CA ARG A 42 -30.59 14.62 -1.95
C ARG A 42 -30.16 13.27 -2.56
N ALA A 43 -29.64 13.28 -3.79
CA ALA A 43 -29.13 12.07 -4.42
C ALA A 43 -27.85 11.54 -3.74
N ALA A 44 -27.06 12.41 -3.09
CA ALA A 44 -25.93 11.98 -2.27
C ALA A 44 -26.41 11.26 -1.01
N VAL A 45 -27.38 11.85 -0.31
CA VAL A 45 -27.96 11.26 0.90
C VAL A 45 -28.58 9.90 0.57
N HIS A 46 -29.36 9.80 -0.50
CA HIS A 46 -29.94 8.52 -0.94
C HIS A 46 -28.87 7.46 -1.24
N ALA A 47 -27.82 7.83 -1.99
CA ALA A 47 -26.74 6.90 -2.30
C ALA A 47 -25.98 6.42 -1.06
N LEU A 48 -25.82 7.28 -0.05
CA LEU A 48 -25.18 6.91 1.22
C LEU A 48 -26.05 5.96 2.04
N VAL A 49 -27.35 6.18 2.11
CA VAL A 49 -28.29 5.29 2.81
C VAL A 49 -28.32 3.92 2.12
N GLU A 50 -28.48 3.91 0.79
CA GLU A 50 -28.54 2.69 -0.02
C GLU A 50 -27.24 1.87 0.08
N LEU A 51 -26.08 2.54 0.05
CA LEU A 51 -24.78 1.87 0.09
C LEU A 51 -24.21 1.72 1.51
N ARG A 52 -24.96 2.05 2.57
CA ARG A 52 -24.45 2.05 3.95
C ARG A 52 -23.76 0.73 4.34
N PRO A 53 -24.34 -0.47 4.11
CA PRO A 53 -23.66 -1.72 4.44
C PRO A 53 -22.35 -1.94 3.68
N TRP A 54 -22.28 -1.48 2.42
CA TRP A 54 -21.06 -1.55 1.63
C TRP A 54 -20.00 -0.57 2.12
N ILE A 55 -20.39 0.65 2.49
CA ILE A 55 -19.50 1.68 3.05
C ILE A 55 -18.90 1.17 4.36
N ASP A 56 -19.74 0.68 5.28
CA ASP A 56 -19.30 0.18 6.59
C ASP A 56 -18.28 -0.96 6.42
N ARG A 57 -18.53 -1.90 5.49
CA ARG A 57 -17.56 -2.95 5.15
C ARG A 57 -16.23 -2.38 4.64
N ARG A 58 -16.28 -1.38 3.76
CA ARG A 58 -15.07 -0.75 3.21
C ARG A 58 -14.27 0.02 4.26
N LEU A 59 -14.94 0.67 5.20
CA LEU A 59 -14.30 1.34 6.33
C LEU A 59 -13.61 0.31 7.24
N ALA A 60 -14.29 -0.79 7.58
CA ALA A 60 -13.70 -1.87 8.35
C ALA A 60 -12.48 -2.51 7.65
N GLU A 61 -12.54 -2.72 6.34
CA GLU A 61 -11.39 -3.19 5.55
C GLU A 61 -10.21 -2.20 5.63
N ALA A 62 -10.47 -0.90 5.49
CA ALA A 62 -9.43 0.13 5.56
C ALA A 62 -8.80 0.22 6.97
N ASP A 63 -9.62 0.14 8.02
CA ASP A 63 -9.16 0.14 9.40
C ASP A 63 -8.35 -1.12 9.72
N ALA A 64 -8.79 -2.31 9.31
CA ALA A 64 -8.03 -3.55 9.49
C ALA A 64 -6.65 -3.51 8.78
N VAL A 65 -6.58 -2.90 7.59
CA VAL A 65 -5.29 -2.67 6.90
C VAL A 65 -4.43 -1.72 7.71
N ARG A 66 -4.99 -0.63 8.23
CA ARG A 66 -4.28 0.37 9.04
C ARG A 66 -3.75 -0.22 10.34
N GLU A 67 -4.59 -0.95 11.07
CA GLU A 67 -4.21 -1.66 12.30
C GLU A 67 -3.09 -2.65 12.02
N ARG A 68 -3.17 -3.42 10.93
CA ARG A 68 -2.11 -4.36 10.57
C ARG A 68 -0.80 -3.67 10.19
N LEU A 69 -0.86 -2.51 9.54
CA LEU A 69 0.32 -1.69 9.27
C LEU A 69 0.90 -1.11 10.57
N ALA A 70 0.05 -0.64 11.48
CA ALA A 70 0.46 -0.12 12.79
C ALA A 70 1.05 -1.21 13.70
N ALA A 71 0.48 -2.41 13.70
CA ALA A 71 0.99 -3.56 14.45
C ALA A 71 2.39 -4.01 13.97
N ARG A 72 2.73 -3.71 12.71
CA ARG A 72 4.06 -3.93 12.14
C ARG A 72 4.92 -2.66 12.12
N ALA A 73 4.48 -1.59 12.78
CA ALA A 73 5.27 -0.37 12.85
C ALA A 73 6.64 -0.67 13.45
N GLY A 74 7.68 -0.12 12.84
CA GLY A 74 9.05 -0.38 13.27
C GLY A 74 9.58 -1.78 12.93
N THR A 75 8.87 -2.58 12.13
CA THR A 75 9.39 -3.86 11.60
C THR A 75 9.14 -4.03 10.11
N VAL A 76 9.92 -4.91 9.47
CA VAL A 76 9.76 -5.26 8.06
C VAL A 76 10.06 -6.75 7.82
N PRO A 77 9.38 -7.42 6.86
CA PRO A 77 9.59 -8.84 6.61
C PRO A 77 10.83 -9.11 5.75
N TYR A 78 11.60 -10.15 6.05
CA TYR A 78 12.78 -10.54 5.28
C TYR A 78 12.98 -12.05 5.29
N LEU A 79 12.79 -12.71 4.15
CA LEU A 79 13.02 -14.15 3.96
C LEU A 79 12.35 -15.05 5.02
N GLY A 80 11.12 -14.72 5.42
CA GLY A 80 10.37 -15.46 6.45
C GLY A 80 10.62 -14.96 7.88
N GLU A 81 11.62 -14.11 8.09
CA GLU A 81 11.88 -13.45 9.37
C GLU A 81 11.24 -12.06 9.43
N THR A 82 11.13 -11.52 10.65
CA THR A 82 10.77 -10.11 10.89
C THR A 82 11.98 -9.35 11.39
N LEU A 83 12.39 -8.30 10.68
CA LEU A 83 13.50 -7.44 11.09
C LEU A 83 12.97 -6.19 11.79
N ARG A 84 13.62 -5.80 12.88
CA ARG A 84 13.32 -4.56 13.63
C ARG A 84 14.04 -3.37 13.01
N LEU A 85 13.35 -2.25 12.89
CA LEU A 85 13.91 -0.99 12.40
C LEU A 85 14.46 -0.18 13.57
N ALA A 86 15.74 0.19 13.50
CA ALA A 86 16.39 1.09 14.44
C ALA A 86 16.78 2.39 13.72
N ALA A 87 16.03 3.46 13.97
CA ALA A 87 16.31 4.79 13.43
C ALA A 87 17.63 5.35 13.99
N GLN A 88 18.49 5.89 13.12
CA GLN A 88 19.75 6.54 13.50
C GLN A 88 19.90 7.89 12.79
N ALA A 89 20.19 8.93 13.56
CA ALA A 89 20.46 10.28 13.04
C ALA A 89 21.71 10.29 12.14
N GLY A 90 21.73 11.16 11.13
CA GLY A 90 22.84 11.31 10.18
C GLY A 90 23.01 10.17 9.17
N ARG A 91 22.24 9.08 9.28
CA ARG A 91 22.36 7.92 8.39
C ARG A 91 21.52 8.09 7.12
N THR A 92 22.08 7.71 5.98
CA THR A 92 21.42 7.79 4.65
C THR A 92 21.15 6.43 4.00
N ARG A 93 21.71 5.35 4.55
CA ARG A 93 21.64 3.98 4.02
C ARG A 93 21.23 2.99 5.11
N VAL A 94 20.57 1.91 4.69
CA VAL A 94 20.19 0.82 5.59
C VAL A 94 21.32 -0.20 5.70
N HIS A 95 21.57 -0.68 6.92
CA HIS A 95 22.49 -1.77 7.19
C HIS A 95 21.84 -2.78 8.13
N ARG A 96 21.98 -4.08 7.84
CA ARG A 96 21.48 -5.17 8.68
C ARG A 96 22.55 -5.62 9.68
N ARG A 97 22.18 -5.80 10.94
CA ARG A 97 23.00 -6.46 11.97
C ARG A 97 22.09 -7.43 12.71
N GLY A 98 22.22 -8.73 12.43
CA GLY A 98 21.30 -9.74 12.93
C GLY A 98 19.86 -9.45 12.49
N ASP A 99 18.95 -9.37 13.46
CA ASP A 99 17.53 -9.08 13.28
C ASP A 99 17.22 -7.57 13.17
N VAL A 100 18.23 -6.69 13.22
CA VAL A 100 18.03 -5.23 13.21
C VAL A 100 18.47 -4.60 11.90
N LEU A 101 17.58 -3.81 11.28
CA LEU A 101 17.91 -2.86 10.23
C LEU A 101 18.10 -1.47 10.83
N ARG A 102 19.33 -0.98 10.78
CA ARG A 102 19.64 0.40 11.15
C ARG A 102 19.33 1.31 9.97
N VAL A 103 18.31 2.17 10.12
CA VAL A 103 17.71 3.00 9.06
C VAL A 103 17.90 4.51 9.32
N PRO A 104 17.76 5.38 8.32
CA PRO A 104 17.66 6.83 8.53
C PRO A 104 16.57 7.20 9.53
N ALA A 105 16.79 8.22 10.36
CA ALA A 105 15.79 8.69 11.33
C ALA A 105 14.59 9.44 10.70
N GLY A 106 14.77 10.01 9.51
CA GLY A 106 13.68 10.61 8.73
C GLY A 106 12.90 9.57 7.93
N ASP A 107 12.46 9.92 6.72
CA ASP A 107 11.81 8.96 5.83
C ASP A 107 12.78 7.85 5.39
N ALA A 108 12.66 6.69 6.02
CA ALA A 108 13.48 5.53 5.74
C ALA A 108 13.05 4.77 4.46
N ARG A 109 11.86 5.05 3.89
CA ARG A 109 11.29 4.25 2.78
C ARG A 109 12.20 4.16 1.55
N PRO A 110 12.80 5.26 1.04
CA PRO A 110 13.68 5.17 -0.13
C PRO A 110 14.96 4.37 0.16
N ALA A 111 15.48 4.45 1.38
CA ALA A 111 16.67 3.71 1.78
C ALA A 111 16.37 2.21 1.97
N LEU A 112 15.22 1.89 2.57
CA LEU A 112 14.71 0.52 2.70
C LEU A 112 14.46 -0.12 1.33
N GLU A 113 13.83 0.60 0.40
CA GLU A 113 13.59 0.09 -0.95
C GLU A 113 14.91 -0.27 -1.65
N ARG A 114 15.90 0.62 -1.63
CA ARG A 114 17.23 0.34 -2.19
C ARG A 114 17.88 -0.89 -1.55
N TRP A 115 17.72 -1.04 -0.23
CA TRP A 115 18.24 -2.20 0.50
C TRP A 115 17.54 -3.49 0.10
N TYR A 116 16.21 -3.49 0.04
CA TYR A 116 15.42 -4.65 -0.42
C TYR A 116 15.73 -5.04 -1.85
N ARG A 117 15.87 -4.08 -2.78
CA ARG A 117 16.25 -4.37 -4.16
C ARG A 117 17.61 -5.05 -4.26
N ARG A 118 18.58 -4.61 -3.45
CA ARG A 118 19.91 -5.23 -3.38
C ARG A 118 19.83 -6.63 -2.78
N ALA A 119 19.13 -6.78 -1.66
CA ALA A 119 18.97 -8.06 -0.99
C ALA A 119 18.22 -9.08 -1.86
N ALA A 120 17.14 -8.66 -2.52
CA ALA A 120 16.41 -9.47 -3.49
C ALA A 120 17.30 -9.89 -4.66
N ARG A 121 18.11 -8.97 -5.21
CA ARG A 121 19.04 -9.33 -6.29
C ARG A 121 20.04 -10.40 -5.85
N ALA A 122 20.64 -10.26 -4.66
CA ALA A 122 21.61 -11.23 -4.15
C ALA A 122 20.97 -12.60 -3.92
N GLU A 123 19.79 -12.63 -3.28
CA GLU A 123 19.08 -13.88 -2.99
C GLU A 123 18.58 -14.57 -4.27
N THR A 124 17.98 -13.80 -5.18
CA THR A 124 17.47 -14.35 -6.45
C THR A 124 18.61 -14.84 -7.33
N ALA A 125 19.72 -14.11 -7.43
CA ALA A 125 20.87 -14.54 -8.22
C ALA A 125 21.39 -15.90 -7.74
N HIS A 126 21.64 -16.05 -6.43
CA HIS A 126 22.13 -17.31 -5.86
C HIS A 126 21.21 -18.51 -6.19
N ARG A 127 19.90 -18.35 -6.04
CA ARG A 127 18.91 -19.40 -6.33
C ARG A 127 18.79 -19.67 -7.83
N LEU A 128 18.85 -18.62 -8.65
CA LEU A 128 18.75 -18.74 -10.09
C LEU A 128 19.98 -19.44 -10.66
N ASP A 129 21.18 -19.10 -10.19
CA ASP A 129 22.44 -19.74 -10.55
C ASP A 129 22.39 -21.25 -10.26
N ALA A 130 21.93 -21.63 -9.07
CA ALA A 130 21.76 -23.04 -8.71
C ALA A 130 20.72 -23.76 -9.59
N ALA A 131 19.60 -23.11 -9.89
CA ALA A 131 18.54 -23.68 -10.71
C ALA A 131 18.97 -23.88 -12.16
N VAL A 132 19.66 -22.92 -12.77
CA VAL A 132 20.09 -23.04 -14.17
C VAL A 132 21.22 -24.04 -14.33
N ALA A 133 22.12 -24.15 -13.35
CA ALA A 133 23.14 -25.19 -13.32
C ALA A 133 22.53 -26.60 -13.26
N ALA A 134 21.47 -26.79 -12.46
CA ALA A 134 20.78 -28.08 -12.37
C ALA A 134 20.02 -28.46 -13.65
N LEU A 135 19.67 -27.48 -14.49
CA LEU A 135 18.92 -27.65 -15.73
C LEU A 135 19.80 -27.55 -16.99
N ASP A 136 21.12 -27.47 -16.83
CA ASP A 136 22.09 -27.24 -17.90
C ASP A 136 21.68 -26.09 -18.85
N THR A 137 21.29 -24.96 -18.25
CA THR A 137 20.86 -23.76 -18.97
C THR A 137 21.52 -22.50 -18.39
N ALA A 138 21.22 -21.34 -18.96
CA ALA A 138 21.75 -20.06 -18.50
C ALA A 138 20.75 -18.92 -18.70
N TYR A 139 20.90 -17.86 -17.91
CA TYR A 139 20.16 -16.60 -18.08
C TYR A 139 21.10 -15.46 -18.41
N THR A 140 20.66 -14.52 -19.25
CA THR A 140 21.50 -13.39 -19.70
C THR A 140 21.39 -12.16 -18.80
N ARG A 141 20.25 -12.00 -18.11
CA ARG A 141 19.99 -10.82 -17.28
C ARG A 141 18.99 -11.10 -16.17
N LEU A 142 19.37 -10.78 -14.94
CA LEU A 142 18.45 -10.65 -13.82
C LEU A 142 18.09 -9.17 -13.61
N THR A 143 16.79 -8.84 -13.52
CA THR A 143 16.32 -7.48 -13.21
C THR A 143 15.25 -7.51 -12.11
N ILE A 144 15.42 -6.70 -11.07
CA ILE A 144 14.42 -6.55 -10.00
C ILE A 144 13.56 -5.32 -10.31
N ARG A 145 12.29 -5.52 -10.62
CA ARG A 145 11.33 -4.46 -11.00
C ARG A 145 10.13 -4.42 -10.06
N ASP A 146 9.40 -3.31 -10.07
CA ASP A 146 8.13 -3.15 -9.35
C ASP A 146 6.96 -3.60 -10.24
N GLN A 147 6.85 -4.91 -10.48
CA GLN A 147 5.77 -5.47 -11.29
C GLN A 147 4.49 -5.57 -10.47
N ARG A 148 3.37 -5.09 -11.03
CA ARG A 148 2.09 -4.99 -10.29
C ARG A 148 1.16 -6.19 -10.45
N THR A 149 1.29 -6.94 -11.55
CA THR A 149 0.32 -7.97 -11.95
C THR A 149 0.92 -9.37 -12.12
N ARG A 150 2.24 -9.48 -12.10
CA ARG A 150 2.97 -10.75 -12.27
C ARG A 150 4.24 -10.73 -11.43
N TRP A 151 4.71 -11.92 -11.07
CA TRP A 151 5.89 -12.12 -10.23
C TRP A 151 7.21 -12.11 -11.02
N GLY A 152 7.15 -12.40 -12.32
CA GLY A 152 8.30 -12.44 -13.20
C GLY A 152 7.90 -12.75 -14.64
N SER A 153 8.85 -12.64 -15.55
CA SER A 153 8.73 -12.94 -16.98
C SER A 153 9.91 -13.74 -17.49
#